data_AF-A0A367S685-F1
#
_entry.id   AF-A0A367S685-F1
#
_cell.length_a   1.000
_cell.length_b   1.000
_cell.length_c   1.000
_cell.angle_alpha   90.00
_cell.angle_beta   90.00
_cell.angle_gamma   90.00
#
_symmetry.space_group_name_H-M   'P 1'
#
loop_
_entity.id
_entity.type
_entity.pdbx_description
1 polymer ?
#
loop_
_entity_poly.entity_id
_entity_poly.type
_entity_poly.pdbx_seq_one_letter_code
_entity_poly.pdbx_strand_id
1 'polypeptide(L)'
;MKGLIAFVIQQKILMAILAIGVASLSFQMWKYQDEQYQKLLANQKVLCEKSLKDADDLIFKSRTLYSAFNSGNGSHAIPKDKIQQPGINTQLQKKSYVLIRTKKHPLIPNNTPHYKSTYFESYSKPPGGETNVDAIVTAEPLNDFEALVTSPCSPKPFPVFFEDLYEITQKHDFTADGNLSWR
;
A
#
# COMPACT_ATOMS: atom_id res chain seq x y z
N MET A 1 -14.85 -25.05 62.44
CA MET A 1 -15.44 -24.21 61.36
C MET A 1 -14.81 -22.83 61.20
N LYS A 2 -14.36 -22.12 62.25
CA LYS A 2 -13.79 -20.76 62.13
C LYS A 2 -12.50 -20.63 61.28
N GLY A 3 -11.60 -21.62 61.32
CA GLY A 3 -10.33 -21.59 60.58
C GLY A 3 -10.45 -21.75 59.04
N LEU A 4 -11.52 -22.41 58.58
CA LEU A 4 -11.73 -22.69 57.16
C LEU A 4 -12.23 -21.43 56.40
N ILE A 5 -13.00 -20.59 57.08
CA ILE A 5 -13.50 -19.30 56.55
C ILE A 5 -12.34 -18.31 56.41
N ALA A 6 -11.47 -18.21 57.41
CA ALA A 6 -10.30 -17.32 57.37
C ALA A 6 -9.32 -17.70 56.23
N PHE A 7 -9.10 -19.00 56.01
CA PHE A 7 -8.26 -19.51 54.92
C PHE A 7 -8.83 -19.18 53.53
N VAL A 8 -10.14 -19.35 53.33
CA VAL A 8 -10.81 -19.01 52.05
C VAL A 8 -10.76 -17.49 51.79
N ILE A 9 -10.93 -16.66 52.82
CA ILE A 9 -10.83 -15.20 52.68
C ILE A 9 -9.41 -14.79 52.29
N GLN A 10 -8.39 -15.36 52.93
CA GLN A 10 -6.98 -15.08 52.59
C GLN A 10 -6.63 -15.50 51.15
N GLN A 11 -7.09 -16.67 50.71
CA GLN A 11 -6.90 -17.08 49.31
C GLN A 11 -7.60 -16.15 48.32
N LYS A 12 -8.82 -15.70 48.60
CA LYS A 12 -9.53 -14.76 47.73
C LYS A 12 -8.82 -13.41 47.63
N ILE A 13 -8.27 -12.91 48.74
CA ILE A 13 -7.49 -11.66 48.76
C ILE A 13 -6.20 -11.84 47.94
N LEU A 14 -5.48 -12.95 48.12
CA LEU A 14 -4.25 -13.23 47.37
C LEU A 14 -4.52 -13.33 45.85
N MET A 15 -5.59 -14.01 45.45
CA MET A 15 -6.01 -14.12 44.05
C MET A 15 -6.45 -12.77 43.48
N ALA A 16 -7.11 -11.93 44.27
CA ALA A 16 -7.48 -10.57 43.85
C ALA A 16 -6.24 -9.71 43.60
N ILE A 17 -5.23 -9.77 44.47
CA ILE A 17 -3.97 -9.04 44.29
C ILE A 17 -3.21 -9.54 43.05
N LEU A 18 -3.16 -10.87 42.84
CA LEU A 18 -2.57 -11.46 41.64
C LEU A 18 -3.30 -11.02 40.36
N ALA A 19 -4.64 -11.03 40.37
CA ALA A 19 -5.44 -10.59 39.24
C ALA A 19 -5.20 -9.10 38.92
N ILE A 20 -5.11 -8.23 39.94
CA ILE A 20 -4.79 -6.81 39.78
C ILE A 20 -3.37 -6.64 39.22
N GLY A 21 -2.40 -7.41 39.73
CA GLY A 21 -1.01 -7.38 39.25
C GLY A 21 -0.90 -7.78 37.78
N VAL A 22 -1.52 -8.89 37.39
CA VAL A 22 -1.54 -9.36 35.99
C VAL A 22 -2.26 -8.37 35.09
N ALA A 23 -3.42 -7.84 35.50
CA ALA A 23 -4.16 -6.85 34.72
C ALA A 23 -3.37 -5.56 34.49
N SER A 24 -2.65 -5.08 35.51
CA SER A 24 -1.76 -3.90 35.39
C SER A 24 -0.64 -4.12 34.37
N LEU A 25 0.04 -5.28 34.44
CA LEU A 25 1.10 -5.63 33.51
C LEU A 25 0.57 -5.77 32.07
N SER A 26 -0.59 -6.41 31.90
CA SER A 26 -1.24 -6.53 30.59
C SER A 26 -1.63 -5.16 30.02
N PHE A 27 -2.11 -4.24 30.85
CA PHE A 27 -2.47 -2.89 30.41
C PHE A 27 -1.24 -2.07 30.01
N GLN A 28 -0.14 -2.16 30.77
CA GLN A 28 1.13 -1.51 30.40
C GLN A 28 1.68 -2.05 29.09
N MET A 29 1.65 -3.37 28.88
CA MET A 29 2.07 -4.00 27.64
C MET A 29 1.19 -3.57 26.46
N TRP A 30 -0.12 -3.52 26.65
CA TRP A 30 -1.06 -3.03 25.65
C TRP A 30 -0.76 -1.58 25.26
N LYS A 31 -0.54 -0.70 26.25
CA LYS A 31 -0.19 0.71 26.00
C LYS A 31 1.12 0.83 25.21
N TYR A 32 2.14 0.05 25.58
CA TYR A 32 3.41 0.04 24.84
C TYR A 32 3.21 -0.42 23.39
N GLN A 33 2.44 -1.48 23.16
CA GLN A 33 2.13 -1.95 21.81
C GLN A 33 1.34 -0.92 21.00
N ASP A 34 0.38 -0.23 21.61
CA ASP A 34 -0.38 0.83 20.97
C ASP A 34 0.54 1.99 20.55
N GLU A 35 1.44 2.45 21.43
CA GLU A 35 2.40 3.50 21.09
C GLU A 35 3.33 3.11 19.93
N GLN A 36 3.82 1.87 19.90
CA GLN A 36 4.63 1.37 18.79
C GLN A 36 3.82 1.28 17.49
N TYR A 37 2.56 0.84 17.58
CA TYR A 37 1.67 0.78 16.43
C TYR A 37 1.37 2.17 15.87
N GLN A 38 1.13 3.18 16.72
CA GLN A 38 0.93 4.57 16.28
C GLN A 38 2.18 5.15 15.59
N LYS A 39 3.39 4.85 16.10
CA LYS A 39 4.65 5.24 15.43
C LYS A 39 4.80 4.59 14.06
N LEU A 40 4.47 3.29 13.98
CA LEU A 40 4.46 2.57 12.71
C LEU A 40 3.46 3.19 11.73
N LEU A 41 2.23 3.47 12.17
CA LEU A 41 1.22 4.13 11.35
C LEU A 41 1.69 5.48 10.82
N ALA A 42 2.30 6.32 11.66
CA ALA A 42 2.82 7.62 11.26
C ALA A 42 3.92 7.48 10.19
N ASN A 43 4.86 6.55 10.38
CA ASN A 43 5.92 6.30 9.41
C ASN A 43 5.36 5.77 8.06
N GLN A 44 4.46 4.79 8.12
CA GLN A 44 3.84 4.22 6.92
C GLN A 44 3.00 5.25 6.18
N LYS A 45 2.37 6.19 6.89
CA LYS A 45 1.64 7.30 6.26
C LYS A 45 2.57 8.16 5.43
N VAL A 46 3.72 8.57 5.99
CA VAL A 46 4.73 9.36 5.27
C VAL A 46 5.27 8.61 4.05
N LEU A 47 5.54 7.30 4.18
CA LEU A 47 6.02 6.49 3.07
C LEU A 47 4.97 6.31 1.98
N CYS A 48 3.70 6.11 2.35
CA CYS A 48 2.59 6.04 1.41
C CYS A 48 2.40 7.39 0.68
N GLU A 49 2.32 8.50 1.41
CA GLU A 49 2.20 9.85 0.82
C GLU A 49 3.34 10.13 -0.17
N LYS A 50 4.58 9.79 0.21
CA LYS A 50 5.73 9.92 -0.68
C LYS A 50 5.59 9.04 -1.92
N SER A 51 5.20 7.79 -1.76
CA SER A 51 5.03 6.83 -2.86
C SER A 51 3.95 7.25 -3.86
N LEU A 52 2.88 7.89 -3.39
CA LEU A 52 1.82 8.46 -4.22
C LEU A 52 2.34 9.69 -4.96
N LYS A 53 2.97 10.61 -4.23
CA LYS A 53 3.54 11.83 -4.81
C LYS A 53 4.62 11.54 -5.85
N ASP A 54 5.51 10.60 -5.58
CA ASP A 54 6.57 10.21 -6.52
C ASP A 54 5.96 9.55 -7.78
N ALA A 55 4.85 8.82 -7.65
CA ALA A 55 4.12 8.27 -8.80
C ALA A 55 3.48 9.38 -9.64
N ASP A 56 2.76 10.31 -9.01
CA ASP A 56 2.19 11.47 -9.67
C ASP A 56 3.29 12.25 -10.41
N ASP A 57 4.37 12.59 -9.70
CA ASP A 57 5.51 13.28 -10.28
C ASP A 57 6.07 12.53 -11.50
N LEU A 58 6.23 11.20 -11.45
CA LEU A 58 6.70 10.41 -12.58
C LEU A 58 5.72 10.42 -13.75
N ILE A 59 4.42 10.29 -13.48
CA ILE A 59 3.36 10.30 -14.51
C ILE A 59 3.34 11.65 -15.20
N PHE A 60 3.26 12.75 -14.43
CA PHE A 60 3.33 14.11 -14.98
C PHE A 60 4.70 14.44 -15.54
N LYS A 61 5.74 13.64 -15.22
CA LYS A 61 7.09 13.76 -15.79
C LYS A 61 7.39 12.84 -16.98
N SER A 62 6.41 12.07 -17.46
CA SER A 62 6.62 11.11 -18.53
C SER A 62 5.52 11.26 -19.56
N ARG A 63 5.86 11.51 -20.82
CA ARG A 63 4.86 11.61 -21.88
C ARG A 63 4.13 10.27 -22.07
N THR A 64 4.86 9.17 -21.99
CA THR A 64 4.30 7.81 -22.12
C THR A 64 3.40 7.43 -20.95
N LEU A 65 3.83 7.63 -19.70
CA LEU A 65 3.00 7.36 -18.53
C LEU A 65 1.81 8.32 -18.45
N TYR A 66 2.00 9.60 -18.78
CA TYR A 66 0.89 10.57 -18.87
C TYR A 66 -0.14 10.16 -19.93
N SER A 67 0.31 9.66 -21.08
CA SER A 67 -0.58 9.11 -22.10
C SER A 67 -1.31 7.86 -21.61
N ALA A 68 -0.62 6.96 -20.89
CA ALA A 68 -1.25 5.79 -20.27
C ALA A 68 -2.33 6.18 -19.24
N PHE A 69 -1.99 7.10 -18.34
CA PHE A 69 -2.92 7.66 -17.34
C PHE A 69 -4.17 8.26 -17.98
N ASN A 70 -4.01 9.01 -19.08
CA ASN A 70 -5.13 9.63 -19.79
C ASN A 70 -5.80 8.73 -20.84
N SER A 71 -5.27 7.53 -21.10
CA SER A 71 -5.80 6.64 -22.15
C SER A 71 -7.23 6.15 -21.85
N GLY A 72 -7.62 6.14 -20.58
CA GLY A 72 -9.01 5.92 -20.16
C GLY A 72 -9.99 7.03 -20.60
N ASN A 73 -9.48 8.19 -21.02
CA ASN A 73 -10.26 9.38 -21.40
C ASN A 73 -10.25 9.66 -22.92
N GLY A 74 -9.81 8.71 -23.75
CA GLY A 74 -9.98 8.76 -25.22
C GLY A 74 -9.06 9.73 -25.98
N SER A 75 -8.02 10.30 -25.36
CA SER A 75 -7.12 11.25 -26.03
C SER A 75 -5.74 10.67 -26.29
N HIS A 76 -5.37 10.62 -27.58
CA HIS A 76 -4.01 10.43 -28.11
C HIS A 76 -3.20 9.33 -27.40
N ALA A 77 -3.71 8.10 -27.48
CA ALA A 77 -3.01 6.93 -26.98
C ALA A 77 -1.71 6.74 -27.75
N ILE A 78 -0.58 6.91 -27.07
CA ILE A 78 0.65 6.28 -27.52
C ILE A 78 0.33 4.78 -27.61
N PRO A 79 0.60 4.13 -28.76
CA PRO A 79 0.31 2.71 -28.94
C PRO A 79 0.86 1.89 -27.76
N LYS A 80 0.08 0.95 -27.22
CA LYS A 80 0.47 0.19 -26.01
C LYS A 80 1.81 -0.54 -26.18
N ASP A 81 2.14 -0.96 -27.40
CA ASP A 81 3.43 -1.57 -27.77
C ASP A 81 4.63 -0.66 -27.53
N LYS A 82 4.41 0.66 -27.49
CA LYS A 82 5.41 1.70 -27.22
C LYS A 82 5.52 2.05 -25.74
N ILE A 83 4.66 1.51 -24.88
CA ILE A 83 4.70 1.77 -23.44
C ILE A 83 5.20 0.51 -22.76
N GLN A 84 6.30 0.59 -22.02
CA GLN A 84 6.87 -0.57 -21.34
C GLN A 84 5.97 -0.99 -20.19
N GLN A 85 5.37 -2.17 -20.34
CA GLN A 85 4.49 -2.83 -19.40
C GLN A 85 4.97 -4.27 -19.18
N PRO A 86 5.23 -4.66 -17.92
CA PRO A 86 5.61 -6.03 -17.62
C PRO A 86 4.48 -6.99 -18.02
N GLY A 87 4.82 -8.19 -18.49
CA GLY A 87 3.88 -9.21 -18.94
C GLY A 87 3.25 -8.97 -20.32
N ILE A 88 3.39 -7.78 -20.90
CA ILE A 88 2.87 -7.45 -22.24
C ILE A 88 4.01 -7.33 -23.25
N ASN A 89 4.98 -6.46 -22.98
CA ASN A 89 6.13 -6.24 -23.87
C ASN A 89 7.48 -6.32 -23.15
N THR A 90 7.49 -6.40 -21.82
CA THR A 90 8.70 -6.69 -21.03
C THR A 90 8.44 -7.85 -20.07
N GLN A 91 9.50 -8.58 -19.69
CA GLN A 91 9.38 -9.60 -18.66
C GLN A 91 9.24 -8.93 -17.29
N LEU A 92 8.31 -9.41 -16.46
CA LEU A 92 8.21 -8.92 -15.08
C LEU A 92 9.47 -9.32 -14.30
N GLN A 93 10.07 -8.34 -13.63
CA GLN A 93 11.22 -8.51 -12.74
C GLN A 93 10.85 -7.99 -11.36
N LYS A 94 11.48 -8.50 -10.30
CA LYS A 94 11.27 -7.97 -8.95
C LYS A 94 11.92 -6.60 -8.80
N LYS A 95 11.18 -5.54 -9.13
CA LYS A 95 11.61 -4.14 -9.05
C LYS A 95 10.43 -3.20 -8.82
N SER A 96 10.71 -1.90 -8.76
CA SER A 96 9.69 -0.86 -8.65
C SER A 96 9.02 -0.56 -10.00
N TYR A 97 7.71 -0.41 -9.96
CA TYR A 97 6.84 -0.08 -11.08
C TYR A 97 5.91 1.07 -10.68
N VAL A 98 5.39 1.77 -11.68
CA VAL A 98 4.28 2.70 -11.48
C VAL A 98 2.99 1.92 -11.69
N LEU A 99 2.17 1.86 -10.65
CA LEU A 99 0.80 1.36 -10.73
C LEU A 99 -0.09 2.50 -11.24
N ILE A 100 -0.57 2.38 -12.47
CA ILE A 100 -1.51 3.33 -13.07
C ILE A 100 -2.83 2.61 -13.29
N ARG A 101 -3.87 3.03 -12.58
CA ARG A 101 -5.21 2.44 -12.79
C ARG A 101 -5.89 3.18 -13.93
N THR A 102 -6.16 2.50 -15.04
CA THR A 102 -6.87 3.11 -16.19
C THR A 102 -8.39 3.19 -15.99
N LYS A 103 -8.92 2.43 -15.01
CA LYS A 103 -10.33 2.39 -14.61
C LYS A 103 -10.43 2.73 -13.12
N LYS A 104 -11.60 3.25 -12.70
CA LYS A 104 -11.90 3.55 -11.30
C LYS A 104 -11.85 2.29 -10.43
N HIS A 105 -10.67 2.01 -9.89
CA HIS A 105 -10.41 0.93 -8.95
C HIS A 105 -9.73 1.50 -7.71
N PRO A 106 -9.98 0.90 -6.53
CA PRO A 106 -9.21 1.25 -5.36
C PRO A 106 -7.74 0.90 -5.59
N LEU A 107 -6.84 1.70 -5.00
CA LEU A 107 -5.41 1.40 -5.00
C LEU A 107 -5.14 0.04 -4.35
N ILE A 108 -5.80 -0.20 -3.21
CA ILE A 108 -5.74 -1.44 -2.44
C ILE A 108 -7.06 -2.20 -2.64
N PRO A 109 -7.04 -3.46 -3.12
CA PRO A 109 -8.26 -4.25 -3.28
C PRO A 109 -9.05 -4.36 -1.96
N ASN A 110 -10.38 -4.26 -2.01
CA ASN A 110 -11.27 -4.23 -0.83
C ASN A 110 -11.11 -5.44 0.11
N ASN A 111 -10.63 -6.58 -0.41
CA ASN A 111 -10.38 -7.82 0.33
C ASN A 111 -8.97 -7.89 0.95
N THR A 112 -8.17 -6.83 0.84
CA THR A 112 -6.80 -6.77 1.37
C THR A 112 -6.80 -6.09 2.75
N PRO A 113 -6.06 -6.62 3.74
CA PRO A 113 -5.88 -5.94 5.01
C PRO A 113 -5.25 -4.56 4.83
N HIS A 114 -5.81 -3.55 5.50
CA HIS A 114 -5.25 -2.19 5.57
C HIS A 114 -4.81 -1.85 7.00
N TYR A 115 -3.95 -0.86 7.12
CA TYR A 115 -3.63 -0.24 8.40
C TYR A 115 -4.90 0.37 9.01
N LYS A 116 -5.13 0.16 10.31
CA LYS A 116 -6.30 0.72 11.02
C LYS A 116 -6.20 2.25 11.16
N SER A 117 -6.55 2.97 10.10
CA SER A 117 -6.62 4.42 10.04
C SER A 117 -7.47 4.84 8.84
N THR A 118 -8.28 5.88 9.02
CA THR A 118 -9.16 6.44 7.98
C THR A 118 -8.40 6.85 6.72
N TYR A 119 -7.12 7.22 6.86
CA TYR A 119 -6.24 7.55 5.74
C TYR A 119 -6.06 6.35 4.81
N PHE A 120 -5.69 5.18 5.32
CA PHE A 120 -5.47 3.98 4.50
C PHE A 120 -6.76 3.33 4.05
N GLU A 121 -7.81 3.41 4.87
CA GLU A 121 -9.16 2.96 4.49
C GLU A 121 -9.69 3.67 3.24
N SER A 122 -9.32 4.94 3.03
CA SER A 122 -9.75 5.71 1.86
C SER A 122 -9.23 5.12 0.54
N TYR A 123 -8.03 4.51 0.55
CA TYR A 123 -7.41 3.87 -0.61
C TYR A 123 -7.94 2.45 -0.88
N SER A 124 -8.74 1.91 0.05
CA SER A 124 -9.48 0.65 -0.12
C SER A 124 -10.90 0.88 -0.63
N LYS A 125 -11.23 2.10 -1.04
CA LYS A 125 -12.50 2.45 -1.67
C LYS A 125 -12.21 2.97 -3.07
N PRO A 126 -13.11 2.74 -4.05
CA PRO A 126 -12.97 3.38 -5.35
C PRO A 126 -12.89 4.90 -5.14
N PRO A 127 -11.98 5.62 -5.82
CA PRO A 127 -11.85 7.05 -5.64
C PRO A 127 -13.18 7.74 -5.97
N GLY A 128 -13.64 8.60 -5.06
CA GLY A 128 -14.77 9.49 -5.31
C GLY A 128 -14.32 10.65 -6.19
N GLY A 129 -14.51 10.54 -7.50
CA GLY A 129 -14.09 11.56 -8.46
C GLY A 129 -13.63 10.97 -9.79
N GLU A 130 -12.96 11.79 -10.62
CA GLU A 130 -12.37 11.37 -11.91
C GLU A 130 -10.93 10.86 -11.78
N THR A 131 -10.26 11.12 -10.66
CA THR A 131 -8.82 10.84 -10.51
C THR A 131 -8.59 9.43 -9.98
N ASN A 132 -7.84 8.63 -10.74
CA ASN A 132 -7.28 7.38 -10.25
C ASN A 132 -6.15 7.67 -9.25
N VAL A 133 -5.92 6.76 -8.30
CA VAL A 133 -4.83 6.88 -7.34
C VAL A 133 -3.71 5.97 -7.80
N ASP A 134 -2.57 6.58 -8.11
CA ASP A 134 -1.40 5.89 -8.63
C ASP A 134 -0.29 5.84 -7.59
N ALA A 135 0.51 4.79 -7.62
CA ALA A 135 1.56 4.58 -6.61
C ALA A 135 2.78 3.89 -7.20
N ILE A 136 3.95 4.19 -6.67
CA ILE A 136 5.12 3.34 -6.87
C ILE A 136 4.94 2.06 -6.03
N VAL A 137 5.03 0.91 -6.68
CA VAL A 137 4.91 -0.39 -6.03
C VAL A 137 6.07 -1.29 -6.41
N THR A 138 6.46 -2.20 -5.52
CA THR A 138 7.35 -3.30 -5.90
C THR A 138 6.50 -4.46 -6.35
N ALA A 139 6.70 -4.95 -7.56
CA ALA A 139 5.92 -6.05 -8.12
C ALA A 139 6.77 -7.31 -8.28
N GLU A 140 6.18 -8.47 -8.02
CA GLU A 140 6.77 -9.78 -8.32
C GLU A 140 5.72 -10.69 -8.99
N PRO A 141 6.13 -11.65 -9.85
CA PRO A 141 5.18 -12.51 -10.53
C PRO A 141 4.31 -13.31 -9.56
N LEU A 142 3.00 -13.28 -9.76
CA LEU A 142 2.06 -14.14 -9.04
C LEU A 142 1.54 -15.26 -9.96
N ASN A 143 1.10 -14.92 -11.16
CA ASN A 143 0.66 -15.85 -12.20
C ASN A 143 0.88 -15.22 -13.60
N ASP A 144 0.29 -15.81 -14.64
CA ASP A 144 0.49 -15.39 -16.04
C ASP A 144 -0.05 -13.98 -16.38
N PHE A 145 -0.92 -13.41 -15.54
CA PHE A 145 -1.58 -12.12 -15.80
C PHE A 145 -1.52 -11.13 -14.63
N GLU A 146 -1.10 -11.60 -13.45
CA GLU A 146 -1.09 -10.84 -12.20
C GLU A 146 0.29 -10.82 -11.54
N ALA A 147 0.60 -9.68 -10.94
CA ALA A 147 1.72 -9.48 -10.05
C ALA A 147 1.22 -9.40 -8.60
N LEU A 148 2.02 -9.91 -7.67
CA LEU A 148 1.90 -9.58 -6.27
C LEU A 148 2.65 -8.26 -6.03
N VAL A 149 1.94 -7.24 -5.57
CA VAL A 149 2.54 -5.92 -5.34
C VAL A 149 2.67 -5.61 -3.85
N THR A 150 3.84 -5.11 -3.47
CA THR A 150 4.12 -4.55 -2.15
C THR A 150 4.11 -3.04 -2.24
N SER A 151 3.32 -2.40 -1.38
CA SER A 151 3.15 -0.94 -1.31
C SER A 151 3.26 -0.47 0.14
N PRO A 152 3.86 0.72 0.40
CA PRO A 152 3.84 1.31 1.75
C PRO A 152 2.42 1.62 2.25
N CYS A 153 1.45 1.71 1.35
CA CYS A 153 0.06 2.00 1.67
C CYS A 153 -0.69 0.79 2.25
N SER A 154 -0.12 -0.42 2.17
CA SER A 154 -0.75 -1.65 2.65
C SER A 154 0.19 -2.46 3.56
N PRO A 155 -0.28 -3.02 4.68
CA PRO A 155 0.50 -3.92 5.52
C PRO A 155 0.78 -5.28 4.88
N LYS A 156 0.04 -5.65 3.83
CA LYS A 156 0.23 -6.92 3.11
C LYS A 156 0.31 -6.70 1.60
N PRO A 157 1.10 -7.52 0.89
CA PRO A 157 1.07 -7.53 -0.57
C PRO A 157 -0.32 -7.91 -1.10
N PHE A 158 -0.66 -7.43 -2.29
CA PHE A 158 -1.95 -7.68 -2.92
C PHE A 158 -1.81 -7.90 -4.42
N PRO A 159 -2.75 -8.63 -5.06
CA PRO A 159 -2.68 -8.90 -6.48
C PRO A 159 -3.08 -7.67 -7.30
N VAL A 160 -2.38 -7.47 -8.42
CA VAL A 160 -2.66 -6.44 -9.43
C VAL A 160 -2.39 -7.02 -10.82
N PHE A 161 -3.20 -6.66 -11.81
CA PHE A 161 -2.98 -7.07 -13.20
C PHE A 161 -1.76 -6.40 -13.80
N PHE A 162 -1.03 -7.13 -14.63
CA PHE A 162 0.09 -6.59 -15.42
C PHE A 162 -0.29 -5.38 -16.27
N GLU A 163 -1.53 -5.31 -16.74
CA GLU A 163 -2.06 -4.19 -17.53
C GLU A 163 -2.07 -2.84 -16.80
N ASP A 164 -2.09 -2.86 -15.46
CA ASP A 164 -2.06 -1.65 -14.63
C ASP A 164 -0.63 -1.29 -14.18
N LEU A 165 0.37 -2.10 -14.54
CA LEU A 165 1.77 -1.86 -14.19
C LEU A 165 2.54 -1.28 -15.37
N TYR A 166 3.40 -0.31 -15.05
CA TYR A 166 4.22 0.40 -16.01
C TYR A 166 5.65 0.51 -15.48
N GLU A 167 6.63 0.35 -16.36
CA GLU A 167 8.03 0.58 -15.98
C GLU A 167 8.24 2.07 -15.64
N ILE A 168 8.99 2.35 -14.56
CA ILE A 168 9.33 3.73 -14.18
C ILE A 168 10.13 4.43 -15.29
N THR A 169 11.01 3.68 -15.94
CA THR A 169 11.87 4.20 -17.01
C THR A 169 11.30 3.78 -18.35
N GLN A 170 10.71 4.72 -19.08
CA GLN A 170 10.11 4.46 -20.39
C GLN A 170 11.09 4.83 -21.50
N LYS A 171 11.42 3.87 -22.38
CA LYS A 171 12.43 4.07 -23.45
C LYS A 171 12.10 5.23 -24.40
N HIS A 172 10.83 5.56 -24.59
CA HIS A 172 10.41 6.63 -25.50
C HIS A 172 10.29 8.01 -24.85
N ASP A 173 10.52 8.11 -23.54
CA ASP A 173 10.60 9.41 -22.87
C ASP A 173 12.00 10.03 -22.95
N PHE A 174 13.03 9.25 -23.30
CA PHE A 174 14.39 9.75 -23.40
C PHE A 174 14.71 10.25 -24.82
N THR A 175 15.25 11.45 -24.92
CA THR A 175 15.91 11.94 -26.13
C THR A 175 17.23 11.19 -26.38
N ALA A 176 17.82 11.32 -27.57
CA ALA A 176 19.06 10.62 -27.93
C ALA A 176 20.25 10.91 -26.99
N ASP A 177 20.18 12.00 -26.22
CA ASP A 177 21.12 12.46 -25.20
C ASP A 177 20.77 11.98 -23.77
N GLY A 178 19.75 11.13 -23.60
CA GLY A 178 19.40 10.52 -22.30
C GLY A 178 18.63 11.43 -21.34
N ASN A 179 18.09 12.55 -21.82
CA ASN A 179 17.24 13.45 -21.05
C ASN A 179 15.76 13.16 -21.25
N LEU A 180 14.94 13.40 -20.22
CA LEU A 180 13.47 13.31 -20.34
C LEU A 180 12.95 14.39 -21.32
N SER A 181 12.21 13.97 -22.34
CA SER A 181 11.72 14.81 -23.43
C SER A 181 10.39 15.49 -23.07
N TRP A 182 10.38 16.82 -23.09
CA TRP A 182 9.21 17.67 -22.83
C TRP A 182 8.74 18.51 -24.03
N ARG A 183 9.33 18.30 -25.20
CA ARG A 183 9.04 19.15 -26.37
C ARG A 183 7.81 18.69 -27.14
#